data_AF-A0A2V8LHX6-F1
#
_entry.id   AF-A0A2V8LHX6-F1
#
_cell.length_a   1.000
_cell.length_b   1.000
_cell.length_c   1.000
_cell.angle_alpha   90.00
_cell.angle_beta   90.00
_cell.angle_gamma   90.00
#
_symmetry.space_group_name_H-M   'P 1'
#
loop_
_entity.id
_entity.type
_entity.pdbx_description
1 polymer ?
#
loop_
_entity_poly.entity_id
_entity_poly.type
_entity_poly.pdbx_seq_one_letter_code
_entity_poly.pdbx_strand_id
1 'polypeptide(L)'
;MPATMFADDMLVDVRYDDLARMLAFEKPPGTMVQFRFSTIPDSGQAINRVIESRASDGTHTLASLLQSSNLDYLSNAAKSLPYRRSVLTMWVRIPPKKRGNSTMSALADFKNALTYEAKVRGLFSTLRRLPQIYSRTADDSVMRRTLEDERRAYYNANRVWRQIENSSPLTLRRFTREEIWEAVFLGHCQNASSVPVLPERPGRDLRDYLCGETVEGELSYRMHGDYPVAIVSMFTPPNEFVTADALRGLIGRRDFNSRHTVVTEYLFPEQRKETKRLDRRIKQVKRTFTKRDNPEGAAALRSLRSVREEVAGAREALLPTRFYVILYGERATNFSELQTSVDALDEQCERTVSAIRQIPGANAEREEPEALRALYSTAIVGELSPKLTGRELTEVSNSVVALTPTEDAWPGAARPHTLLSTVTGRLVGIDLFDRNQIPSPLIQVIAAPRGGKSILMAQFACDILASLRDASVNAIDI
;
A
#
# COMPACT_ATOMS: atom_id res chain seq x y z
N MET A 1 2.01 0.79 -20.55
CA MET A 1 1.04 -0.33 -20.66
C MET A 1 0.76 -0.84 -19.26
N PRO A 2 -0.52 -0.98 -18.85
CA PRO A 2 -0.83 -1.54 -17.55
C PRO A 2 -0.39 -3.01 -17.49
N ALA A 3 0.35 -3.35 -16.44
CA ALA A 3 0.93 -4.65 -16.21
C ALA A 3 -0.15 -5.73 -16.13
N THR A 4 -0.14 -6.71 -17.02
CA THR A 4 -0.99 -7.90 -16.88
C THR A 4 -0.27 -8.91 -15.99
N MET A 5 -1.02 -9.64 -15.15
CA MET A 5 -0.51 -10.82 -14.42
C MET A 5 -0.01 -11.95 -15.35
N PHE A 6 -0.14 -11.77 -16.67
CA PHE A 6 0.25 -12.70 -17.72
C PHE A 6 1.31 -12.10 -18.66
N ALA A 7 2.02 -11.07 -18.22
CA ALA A 7 3.13 -10.50 -18.98
C ALA A 7 4.30 -11.50 -19.05
N ASP A 8 4.98 -11.53 -20.19
CA ASP A 8 6.21 -12.31 -20.42
C ASP A 8 7.26 -12.01 -19.33
N ASP A 9 7.87 -13.05 -18.76
CA ASP A 9 8.88 -12.99 -17.69
C ASP A 9 9.98 -11.97 -18.00
N MET A 10 10.42 -11.86 -19.25
CA MET A 10 11.43 -10.88 -19.68
C MET A 10 10.99 -9.42 -19.45
N LEU A 11 9.71 -9.11 -19.70
CA LEU A 11 9.15 -7.77 -19.44
C LEU A 11 9.01 -7.50 -17.95
N VAL A 12 8.85 -8.55 -17.15
CA VAL A 12 8.78 -8.47 -15.70
C VAL A 12 10.15 -8.13 -15.15
N ASP A 13 11.18 -8.88 -15.52
CA ASP A 13 12.55 -8.67 -15.08
C ASP A 13 13.02 -7.24 -15.38
N VAL A 14 12.80 -6.75 -16.61
CA VAL A 14 13.13 -5.36 -17.00
C VAL A 14 12.46 -4.33 -16.08
N ARG A 15 11.19 -4.57 -15.70
CA ARG A 15 10.46 -3.68 -14.80
C ARG A 15 11.07 -3.67 -13.39
N TYR A 16 11.47 -4.82 -12.87
CA TYR A 16 12.11 -4.88 -11.56
C TYR A 16 13.51 -4.27 -11.59
N ASP A 17 14.27 -4.40 -12.68
CA ASP A 17 15.53 -3.68 -12.88
C ASP A 17 15.34 -2.16 -12.91
N ASP A 18 14.29 -1.67 -13.59
CA ASP A 18 13.93 -0.24 -13.57
C ASP A 18 13.52 0.21 -12.15
N LEU A 19 12.78 -0.61 -11.41
CA LEU A 19 12.35 -0.31 -10.05
C LEU A 19 13.53 -0.30 -9.08
N ALA A 20 14.48 -1.22 -9.23
CA ALA A 20 15.70 -1.24 -8.45
C ALA A 20 16.57 -0.01 -8.72
N ARG A 21 16.68 0.43 -9.98
CA ARG A 21 17.31 1.71 -10.35
C ARG A 21 16.60 2.92 -9.71
N MET A 22 15.28 2.96 -9.74
CA MET A 22 14.48 3.99 -9.07
C MET A 22 14.76 4.04 -7.56
N LEU A 23 14.86 2.86 -6.91
CA LEU A 23 15.22 2.76 -5.50
C LEU A 23 16.68 3.21 -5.27
N ALA A 24 17.62 2.86 -6.13
CA ALA A 24 19.04 3.15 -5.96
C ALA A 24 19.44 4.63 -6.04
N PHE A 25 18.65 5.50 -6.71
CA PHE A 25 18.98 6.94 -6.76
C PHE A 25 19.06 7.58 -5.36
N GLU A 26 20.01 8.51 -5.19
CA GLU A 26 20.25 9.19 -3.92
C GLU A 26 19.00 9.95 -3.45
N LYS A 27 18.59 9.67 -2.20
CA LYS A 27 17.45 10.30 -1.51
C LYS A 27 17.93 10.88 -0.18
N PRO A 28 17.26 11.92 0.35
CA PRO A 28 17.61 12.46 1.66
C PRO A 28 17.60 11.38 2.75
N PRO A 29 18.61 11.33 3.65
CA PRO A 29 18.65 10.36 4.73
C PRO A 29 17.41 10.43 5.62
N GLY A 30 16.79 9.28 5.88
CA GLY A 30 15.52 9.13 6.60
C GLY A 30 14.29 9.15 5.71
N THR A 31 14.46 9.17 4.37
CA THR A 31 13.37 8.95 3.42
C THR A 31 12.85 7.52 3.56
N MET A 32 11.56 7.32 3.34
CA MET A 32 10.90 6.02 3.35
C MET A 32 9.94 5.93 2.18
N VAL A 33 9.99 4.83 1.44
CA VAL A 33 9.07 4.53 0.34
C VAL A 33 8.32 3.26 0.73
N GLN A 34 6.99 3.31 0.75
CA GLN A 34 6.13 2.20 1.11
C GLN A 34 5.20 1.89 -0.04
N PHE A 35 5.25 0.67 -0.56
CA PHE A 35 4.26 0.12 -1.47
C PHE A 35 3.20 -0.62 -0.66
N ARG A 36 1.93 -0.39 -0.98
CA ARG A 36 0.79 -1.04 -0.33
C ARG A 36 -0.13 -1.61 -1.39
N PHE A 37 -0.24 -2.93 -1.43
CA PHE A 37 -1.24 -3.63 -2.22
C PHE A 37 -2.41 -3.99 -1.31
N SER A 38 -3.48 -3.21 -1.38
CA SER A 38 -4.66 -3.37 -0.51
C SER A 38 -5.73 -4.17 -1.24
N THR A 39 -6.18 -5.27 -0.64
CA THR A 39 -7.28 -6.09 -1.14
C THR A 39 -8.48 -5.92 -0.22
N ILE A 40 -9.61 -5.52 -0.80
CA ILE A 40 -10.87 -5.27 -0.10
C ILE A 40 -11.96 -6.10 -0.79
N PRO A 41 -12.89 -6.70 -0.02
CA PRO A 41 -14.12 -7.27 -0.56
C PRO A 41 -14.89 -6.24 -1.41
N ASP A 42 -15.24 -6.61 -2.63
CA ASP A 42 -16.11 -5.87 -3.54
C ASP A 42 -17.49 -6.52 -3.51
N SER A 43 -18.48 -5.74 -3.06
CA SER A 43 -19.89 -6.14 -3.01
C SER A 43 -20.56 -6.20 -4.38
N GLY A 44 -19.82 -5.94 -5.46
CA GLY A 44 -20.30 -6.02 -6.83
C GLY A 44 -20.50 -4.68 -7.50
N GLN A 45 -19.61 -3.69 -7.28
CA GLN A 45 -19.70 -2.38 -7.94
C GLN A 45 -19.78 -2.48 -9.47
N ALA A 46 -19.09 -3.46 -10.06
CA ALA A 46 -19.14 -3.70 -11.50
C ALA A 46 -20.55 -4.10 -11.99
N ILE A 47 -21.36 -4.79 -11.15
CA ILE A 47 -22.74 -5.16 -11.45
C ILE A 47 -23.59 -3.91 -11.62
N ASN A 48 -23.49 -2.97 -10.67
CA ASN A 48 -24.22 -1.70 -10.72
C ASN A 48 -23.86 -0.90 -11.98
N ARG A 49 -22.57 -0.86 -12.35
CA ARG A 49 -22.13 -0.18 -13.58
C ARG A 49 -22.75 -0.75 -14.85
N VAL A 50 -22.97 -2.06 -14.93
CA VAL A 50 -23.67 -2.67 -16.08
C VAL A 50 -25.14 -2.27 -16.07
N ILE A 51 -25.79 -2.26 -14.92
CA ILE A 51 -27.19 -1.83 -14.82
C ILE A 51 -27.34 -0.38 -15.27
N GLU A 52 -26.44 0.50 -14.83
CA GLU A 52 -26.41 1.92 -15.19
C GLU A 52 -26.02 2.19 -16.65
N SER A 53 -25.23 1.31 -17.27
CA SER A 53 -24.75 1.52 -18.65
C SER A 53 -25.79 1.19 -19.71
N ARG A 54 -26.76 0.32 -19.40
CA ARG A 54 -27.81 -0.17 -20.30
C ARG A 54 -28.58 0.96 -20.98
N ALA A 55 -28.89 0.77 -22.26
CA ALA A 55 -29.85 1.62 -22.95
C ALA A 55 -31.26 1.46 -22.35
N SER A 56 -31.98 2.57 -22.24
CA SER A 56 -33.35 2.58 -21.71
C SER A 56 -34.36 1.90 -22.64
N ASP A 57 -34.14 2.02 -23.96
CA ASP A 57 -35.02 1.52 -25.01
C ASP A 57 -34.21 0.95 -26.18
N GLY A 58 -34.88 0.13 -27.01
CA GLY A 58 -34.28 -0.46 -28.21
C GLY A 58 -33.32 -1.62 -27.91
N THR A 59 -33.40 -2.23 -26.73
CA THR A 59 -32.67 -3.45 -26.37
C THR A 59 -33.54 -4.68 -26.62
N HIS A 60 -32.91 -5.84 -26.81
CA HIS A 60 -33.64 -7.09 -27.01
C HIS A 60 -34.22 -7.60 -25.69
N THR A 61 -35.54 -7.82 -25.63
CA THR A 61 -36.27 -8.15 -24.39
C THR A 61 -35.83 -9.47 -23.75
N LEU A 62 -35.75 -10.56 -24.53
CA LEU A 62 -35.32 -11.87 -24.00
C LEU A 62 -33.85 -11.86 -23.54
N ALA A 63 -32.97 -11.19 -24.29
CA ALA A 63 -31.57 -11.02 -23.89
C ALA A 63 -31.47 -10.23 -22.58
N SER A 64 -32.28 -9.18 -22.43
CA SER A 64 -32.33 -8.38 -21.20
C SER A 64 -32.76 -9.21 -19.99
N LEU A 65 -33.72 -10.12 -20.15
CA LEU A 65 -34.17 -11.03 -19.08
C LEU A 65 -33.11 -12.07 -18.72
N LEU A 66 -32.42 -12.64 -19.71
CA LEU A 66 -31.31 -13.56 -19.47
C LEU A 66 -30.15 -12.85 -18.77
N GLN A 67 -29.82 -11.63 -19.20
CA GLN A 67 -28.77 -10.84 -18.57
C GLN A 67 -29.16 -10.46 -17.14
N SER A 68 -30.40 -10.03 -16.87
CA SER A 68 -30.84 -9.73 -15.50
C SER A 68 -30.72 -10.95 -14.58
N SER A 69 -31.14 -12.14 -15.05
CA SER A 69 -30.97 -13.39 -14.30
C SER A 69 -29.50 -13.70 -14.00
N ASN A 70 -28.59 -13.42 -14.93
CA ASN A 70 -27.16 -13.59 -14.72
C ASN A 70 -26.60 -12.58 -13.70
N LEU A 71 -27.03 -11.31 -13.76
CA LEU A 71 -26.63 -10.30 -12.77
C LEU A 71 -27.13 -10.66 -11.36
N ASP A 72 -28.35 -11.19 -11.23
CA ASP A 72 -28.89 -11.67 -9.95
C ASP A 72 -28.07 -12.85 -9.40
N TYR A 73 -27.65 -13.78 -10.28
CA TYR A 73 -26.75 -14.86 -9.91
C TYR A 73 -25.40 -14.33 -9.40
N LEU A 74 -24.76 -13.41 -10.12
CA LEU A 74 -23.49 -12.80 -9.72
C LEU A 74 -23.62 -12.01 -8.41
N SER A 75 -24.72 -11.29 -8.22
CA SER A 75 -25.01 -10.56 -6.98
C SER A 75 -25.17 -11.51 -5.79
N ASN A 76 -25.86 -12.63 -5.98
CA ASN A 76 -26.00 -13.65 -4.93
C ASN A 76 -24.69 -14.39 -4.65
N ALA A 77 -23.87 -14.64 -5.68
CA ALA A 77 -22.54 -15.21 -5.52
C ALA A 77 -21.60 -14.27 -4.72
N ALA A 78 -21.70 -12.95 -4.93
CA ALA A 78 -20.93 -11.96 -4.17
C ALA A 78 -21.22 -11.98 -2.66
N LYS A 79 -22.43 -12.40 -2.26
CA LYS A 79 -22.81 -12.52 -0.84
C LYS A 79 -22.14 -13.71 -0.14
N SER A 80 -21.85 -14.78 -0.87
CA SER A 80 -21.22 -15.99 -0.30
C SER A 80 -19.71 -15.98 -0.42
N LEU A 81 -19.18 -15.49 -1.54
CA LEU A 81 -17.75 -15.27 -1.75
C LEU A 81 -17.57 -13.89 -2.38
N PRO A 82 -17.16 -12.87 -1.61
CA PRO A 82 -16.99 -11.54 -2.14
C PRO A 82 -16.02 -11.55 -3.31
N TYR A 83 -16.32 -10.76 -4.33
CA TYR A 83 -15.31 -10.43 -5.31
C TYR A 83 -14.21 -9.64 -4.62
N ARG A 84 -13.01 -9.63 -5.18
CA ARG A 84 -11.93 -8.81 -4.64
C ARG A 84 -11.76 -7.55 -5.48
N ARG A 85 -11.49 -6.44 -4.80
CA ARG A 85 -10.96 -5.22 -5.38
C ARG A 85 -9.57 -5.00 -4.80
N SER A 86 -8.62 -4.74 -5.67
CA SER A 86 -7.24 -4.48 -5.24
C SER A 86 -6.77 -3.14 -5.76
N VAL A 87 -6.03 -2.42 -4.92
CA VAL A 87 -5.43 -1.12 -5.24
C VAL A 87 -3.98 -1.12 -4.79
N LEU A 88 -3.07 -0.81 -5.71
CA LEU A 88 -1.67 -0.54 -5.43
C LEU A 88 -1.48 0.96 -5.15
N THR A 89 -0.92 1.29 -3.99
CA THR A 89 -0.59 2.67 -3.63
C THR A 89 0.88 2.77 -3.22
N MET A 90 1.49 3.93 -3.47
CA MET A 90 2.86 4.21 -3.05
C MET A 90 2.88 5.46 -2.17
N TRP A 91 3.39 5.30 -0.95
CA TRP A 91 3.51 6.36 0.05
C TRP A 91 4.97 6.69 0.25
N VAL A 92 5.30 7.98 0.19
CA VAL A 92 6.69 8.44 0.32
C VAL A 92 6.78 9.48 1.41
N ARG A 93 7.49 9.15 2.50
CA ARG A 93 7.79 10.06 3.60
C ARG A 93 9.19 10.63 3.42
N ILE A 94 9.28 11.96 3.39
CA ILE A 94 10.55 12.67 3.25
C ILE A 94 10.79 13.46 4.53
N PRO A 95 11.93 13.26 5.22
CA PRO A 95 12.19 13.95 6.46
C PRO A 95 12.41 15.45 6.17
N PRO A 96 11.91 16.34 7.05
CA PRO A 96 12.21 17.75 6.93
C PRO A 96 13.73 17.94 7.10
N LYS A 97 14.33 18.85 6.31
CA LYS A 97 15.73 19.21 6.50
C LYS A 97 15.90 19.73 7.92
N LYS A 98 16.67 19.01 8.76
CA LYS A 98 16.97 19.46 10.12
C LYS A 98 17.65 20.82 10.05
N ARG A 99 17.02 21.84 10.61
CA ARG A 99 17.67 23.12 10.87
C ARG A 99 18.63 22.90 12.04
N GLY A 100 19.88 23.30 11.90
CA GLY A 100 20.75 23.46 13.07
C GLY A 100 20.10 24.47 14.03
N ASN A 101 19.88 24.07 15.28
CA ASN A 101 19.52 24.91 16.43
C ASN A 101 18.46 26.01 16.20
N SER A 102 17.31 25.70 15.59
CA SER A 102 16.25 26.70 15.37
C SER A 102 15.33 26.96 16.57
N THR A 103 15.27 26.05 17.55
CA THR A 103 14.58 26.28 18.84
C THR A 103 15.22 27.42 19.64
N MET A 104 16.51 27.70 19.42
CA MET A 104 17.18 28.85 20.04
C MET A 104 16.75 30.19 19.45
N SER A 105 16.25 30.25 18.21
CA SER A 105 15.82 31.51 17.59
C SER A 105 14.48 32.03 18.15
N ALA A 106 13.51 31.14 18.37
CA ALA A 106 12.24 31.49 19.01
C ALA A 106 12.43 31.92 20.46
N LEU A 107 13.35 31.28 21.19
CA LEU A 107 13.75 31.68 22.53
C LEU A 107 14.53 32.99 22.55
N ALA A 108 15.35 33.26 21.52
CA ALA A 108 16.07 34.52 21.38
C ALA A 108 15.12 35.70 21.12
N ASP A 109 14.10 35.52 20.28
CA ASP A 109 13.10 36.55 20.01
C ASP A 109 12.22 36.85 21.23
N PHE A 110 11.83 35.80 21.97
CA PHE A 110 11.13 35.93 23.25
C PHE A 110 11.99 36.66 24.29
N LYS A 111 13.28 36.34 24.38
CA LYS A 111 14.25 37.01 25.27
C LYS A 111 14.45 38.47 24.91
N ASN A 112 14.50 38.80 23.62
CA ASN A 112 14.64 40.17 23.12
C ASN A 112 13.37 41.00 23.39
N ALA A 113 12.19 40.40 23.25
CA ALA A 113 10.92 41.06 23.61
C ALA A 113 10.81 41.32 25.12
N LEU A 114 11.19 40.34 25.95
CA LEU A 114 11.23 40.48 27.40
C LEU A 114 12.20 41.56 27.88
N THR A 115 13.40 41.61 27.29
CA THR A 115 14.42 42.60 27.67
C THR A 115 14.04 44.02 27.25
N TYR A 116 13.40 44.18 26.10
CA TYR A 116 12.85 45.47 25.66
C TYR A 116 11.77 45.97 26.62
N GLU A 117 10.81 45.12 26.99
CA GLU A 117 9.69 45.54 27.83
C GLU A 117 10.11 45.75 29.30
N ALA A 118 11.10 44.99 29.78
CA ALA A 118 11.71 45.21 31.10
C ALA A 118 12.44 46.56 31.18
N LYS A 119 13.11 46.98 30.09
CA LYS A 119 13.77 48.29 30.02
C LYS A 119 12.79 49.46 29.97
N VAL A 120 11.65 49.30 29.29
CA VAL A 120 10.70 50.40 29.08
C VAL A 120 9.72 50.55 30.25
N ARG A 121 9.37 49.47 30.95
CA ARG A 121 8.24 49.47 31.91
C ARG A 121 8.55 48.84 33.27
N GLY A 122 9.78 48.39 33.50
CA GLY A 122 10.22 47.78 34.76
C GLY A 122 9.78 46.32 34.95
N LEU A 123 10.58 45.56 35.69
CA LEU A 123 10.48 44.09 35.86
C LEU A 123 9.12 43.60 36.39
N PHE A 124 8.48 44.38 37.26
CA PHE A 124 7.21 43.97 37.89
C PHE A 124 6.01 44.06 36.93
N SER A 125 6.07 44.92 35.91
CA SER A 125 5.00 45.04 34.91
C SER A 125 5.13 44.00 33.80
N THR A 126 6.35 43.58 33.46
CA THR A 126 6.63 42.49 32.52
C THR A 126 6.21 41.13 33.04
N LEU A 127 6.47 40.82 34.32
CA LEU A 127 6.01 39.57 34.95
C LEU A 127 4.48 39.43 34.88
N ARG A 128 3.75 40.53 35.08
CA ARG A 128 2.28 40.55 35.05
C ARG A 128 1.70 40.43 33.64
N ARG A 129 2.50 40.66 32.60
CA ARG A 129 2.09 40.61 31.18
C ARG A 129 2.77 39.50 30.37
N LEU A 130 3.58 38.65 31.01
CA LEU A 130 4.17 37.44 30.41
C LEU A 130 3.20 36.65 29.52
N PRO A 131 1.94 36.39 29.93
CA PRO A 131 0.98 35.67 29.08
C PRO A 131 0.61 36.43 27.80
N GLN A 132 0.53 37.77 27.86
CA GLN A 132 0.17 38.64 26.74
C GLN A 132 1.36 38.86 25.78
N ILE A 133 2.58 38.84 26.30
CA ILE A 133 3.82 38.93 25.50
C ILE A 133 4.05 37.61 24.77
N TYR A 134 3.82 36.49 25.46
CA TYR A 134 3.85 35.15 24.89
C TYR A 134 2.81 35.00 23.77
N SER A 135 1.54 35.38 24.00
CA SER A 135 0.51 35.29 22.96
C SER A 135 0.77 36.21 21.75
N ARG A 136 1.25 37.44 21.98
CA ARG A 136 1.56 38.40 20.88
C ARG A 136 2.75 38.01 20.01
N THR A 137 3.73 37.32 20.58
CA THR A 137 4.93 36.88 19.85
C THR A 137 4.77 35.47 19.27
N ALA A 138 3.93 34.63 19.88
CA ALA A 138 3.65 33.27 19.44
C ALA A 138 2.77 33.23 18.18
N ASP A 139 1.63 33.93 18.13
CA ASP A 139 0.61 33.56 17.13
C ASP A 139 0.98 33.91 15.69
N ASP A 140 1.49 35.12 15.41
CA ASP A 140 1.73 35.52 14.01
C ASP A 140 3.11 35.11 13.51
N SER A 141 4.14 35.21 14.36
CA SER A 141 5.52 34.93 13.94
C SER A 141 5.83 33.43 13.91
N VAL A 142 5.28 32.65 14.85
CA VAL A 142 5.44 31.19 14.84
C VAL A 142 4.59 30.59 13.74
N MET A 143 3.36 31.05 13.52
CA MET A 143 2.53 30.56 12.40
C MET A 143 3.17 30.89 11.04
N ARG A 144 3.70 32.10 10.85
CA ARG A 144 4.43 32.42 9.59
C ARG A 144 5.67 31.56 9.42
N ARG A 145 6.43 31.30 10.49
CA ARG A 145 7.61 30.43 10.45
C ARG A 145 7.26 28.97 10.18
N THR A 146 6.20 28.44 10.79
CA THR A 146 5.75 27.07 10.54
C THR A 146 5.23 26.93 9.11
N LEU A 147 4.49 27.93 8.60
CA LEU A 147 4.06 27.96 7.19
C LEU A 147 5.24 28.04 6.22
N GLU A 148 6.28 28.83 6.52
CA GLU A 148 7.50 28.89 5.72
C GLU A 148 8.28 27.57 5.74
N ASP A 149 8.43 26.96 6.91
CA ASP A 149 9.12 25.67 7.07
C ASP A 149 8.33 24.54 6.40
N GLU A 150 7.00 24.55 6.50
CA GLU A 150 6.09 23.64 5.79
C GLU A 150 6.21 23.82 4.28
N ARG A 151 6.18 25.05 3.76
CA ARG A 151 6.40 25.34 2.33
C ARG A 151 7.74 24.81 1.85
N ARG A 152 8.82 25.04 2.60
CA ARG A 152 10.16 24.53 2.25
C ARG A 152 10.24 23.02 2.28
N ALA A 153 9.65 22.39 3.30
CA ALA A 153 9.55 20.94 3.40
C ALA A 153 8.77 20.38 2.21
N TYR A 154 7.65 21.01 1.85
CA TYR A 154 6.84 20.68 0.69
C TYR A 154 7.64 20.81 -0.62
N TYR A 155 8.37 21.91 -0.84
CA TYR A 155 9.20 22.07 -2.05
C TYR A 155 10.28 21.00 -2.15
N ASN A 156 10.95 20.69 -1.04
CA ASN A 156 11.95 19.63 -0.99
C ASN A 156 11.32 18.26 -1.25
N ALA A 157 10.17 17.99 -0.65
CA ALA A 157 9.42 16.76 -0.84
C ALA A 157 8.97 16.60 -2.29
N ASN A 158 8.42 17.65 -2.89
CA ASN A 158 7.94 17.68 -4.25
C ASN A 158 9.07 17.44 -5.28
N ARG A 159 10.29 17.90 -5.02
CA ARG A 159 11.45 17.59 -5.86
C ARG A 159 11.73 16.08 -5.89
N VAL A 160 11.77 15.43 -4.74
CA VAL A 160 12.01 13.99 -4.64
C VAL A 160 10.84 13.20 -5.22
N TRP A 161 9.59 13.62 -4.97
CA TRP A 161 8.41 13.00 -5.58
C TRP A 161 8.44 13.06 -7.10
N ARG A 162 8.80 14.21 -7.69
CA ARG A 162 8.98 14.32 -9.16
C ARG A 162 10.07 13.39 -9.67
N GLN A 163 11.17 13.25 -8.93
CA GLN A 163 12.23 12.33 -9.30
C GLN A 163 11.76 10.87 -9.27
N ILE A 164 11.01 10.47 -8.24
CA ILE A 164 10.42 9.13 -8.15
C ILE A 164 9.41 8.92 -9.28
N GLU A 165 8.51 9.88 -9.52
CA GLU A 165 7.51 9.83 -10.59
C GLU A 165 8.15 9.68 -11.98
N ASN A 166 9.21 10.42 -12.26
CA ASN A 166 9.92 10.35 -13.54
C ASN A 166 10.76 9.08 -13.73
N SER A 167 11.15 8.41 -12.64
CA SER A 167 12.01 7.21 -12.70
C SER A 167 11.24 5.92 -12.45
N SER A 168 9.98 5.99 -12.03
CA SER A 168 9.19 4.80 -11.75
C SER A 168 8.80 4.10 -13.05
N PRO A 169 8.98 2.78 -13.15
CA PRO A 169 8.45 2.01 -14.27
C PRO A 169 6.93 1.79 -14.17
N LEU A 170 6.32 2.16 -13.04
CA LEU A 170 4.89 2.11 -12.83
C LEU A 170 4.24 3.41 -13.28
N THR A 171 3.04 3.33 -13.84
CA THR A 171 2.24 4.53 -14.17
C THR A 171 1.62 5.09 -12.90
N LEU A 172 2.41 5.92 -12.19
CA LEU A 172 1.99 6.55 -10.96
C LEU A 172 1.11 7.77 -11.24
N ARG A 173 0.00 7.89 -10.52
CA ARG A 173 -0.82 9.09 -10.45
C ARG A 173 -0.78 9.64 -9.04
N ARG A 174 -0.55 10.95 -8.90
CA ARG A 174 -0.64 11.62 -7.60
C ARG A 174 -2.09 11.66 -7.12
N PHE A 175 -2.28 11.38 -5.83
CA PHE A 175 -3.58 11.56 -5.20
C PHE A 175 -3.98 13.04 -5.12
N THR A 176 -5.27 13.30 -5.29
CA THR A 176 -5.87 14.60 -4.96
C THR A 176 -5.93 14.79 -3.44
N ARG A 177 -6.21 16.01 -2.98
CA ARG A 177 -6.39 16.29 -1.54
C ARG A 177 -7.48 15.41 -0.92
N GLU A 178 -8.57 15.21 -1.65
CA GLU A 178 -9.71 14.40 -1.22
C GLU A 178 -9.33 12.92 -1.13
N GLU A 179 -8.63 12.39 -2.14
CA GLU A 179 -8.17 11.00 -2.15
C GLU A 179 -7.14 10.71 -1.05
N ILE A 180 -6.22 11.66 -0.78
CA ILE A 180 -5.30 11.55 0.37
C ILE A 180 -6.09 11.50 1.67
N TRP A 181 -7.07 12.39 1.83
CA TRP A 181 -7.88 12.44 3.04
C TRP A 181 -8.68 11.16 3.24
N GLU A 182 -9.39 10.70 2.21
CA GLU A 182 -10.14 9.46 2.22
C GLU A 182 -9.23 8.27 2.60
N ALA A 183 -8.07 8.15 1.96
CA ALA A 183 -7.14 7.05 2.25
C ALA A 183 -6.60 7.09 3.69
N VAL A 184 -6.29 8.28 4.21
CA VAL A 184 -5.80 8.44 5.60
C VAL A 184 -6.93 8.19 6.60
N PHE A 185 -8.11 8.77 6.38
CA PHE A 185 -9.27 8.64 7.26
C PHE A 185 -9.76 7.20 7.34
N LEU A 186 -10.00 6.52 6.21
CA LEU A 186 -10.41 5.11 6.18
C LEU A 186 -9.31 4.16 6.67
N GLY A 187 -8.04 4.60 6.66
CA GLY A 187 -6.95 3.90 7.29
C GLY A 187 -7.02 3.93 8.83
N HIS A 188 -7.54 5.01 9.41
CA HIS A 188 -7.64 5.23 10.86
C HIS A 188 -9.02 4.95 11.44
N CYS A 189 -10.05 4.87 10.60
CA CYS A 189 -11.42 4.63 11.01
C CYS A 189 -11.99 3.46 10.20
N GLN A 190 -11.76 2.25 10.69
CA GLN A 190 -12.14 1.00 10.02
C GLN A 190 -13.66 0.77 10.02
N ASN A 191 -14.38 1.31 11.00
CA ASN A 191 -15.83 1.20 11.11
C ASN A 191 -16.57 2.25 10.27
N ALA A 192 -15.85 3.23 9.70
CA ALA A 192 -16.47 4.32 8.97
C ALA A 192 -17.07 3.85 7.64
N SER A 193 -18.34 4.20 7.40
CA SER A 193 -19.03 3.96 6.13
C SER A 193 -18.92 5.14 5.14
N SER A 194 -18.49 6.30 5.63
CA SER A 194 -18.34 7.52 4.82
C SER A 194 -17.22 8.40 5.37
N VAL A 195 -16.63 9.20 4.49
CA VAL A 195 -15.53 10.12 4.81
C VAL A 195 -16.11 11.51 5.10
N PRO A 196 -15.78 12.14 6.23
CA PRO A 196 -16.24 13.50 6.53
C PRO A 196 -15.57 14.51 5.60
N VAL A 197 -16.30 15.56 5.24
CA VAL A 197 -15.74 16.65 4.42
C VAL A 197 -14.76 17.46 5.24
N LEU A 198 -13.50 17.56 4.78
CA LEU A 198 -12.50 18.42 5.39
C LEU A 198 -12.82 19.89 5.13
N PRO A 199 -12.91 20.74 6.17
CA PRO A 199 -13.01 22.18 5.97
C PRO A 199 -11.73 22.73 5.31
N GLU A 200 -11.87 23.75 4.45
CA GLU A 200 -10.73 24.34 3.72
C GLU A 200 -9.77 25.17 4.59
N ARG A 201 -10.01 25.27 5.89
CA ARG A 201 -9.24 26.13 6.80
C ARG A 201 -7.84 25.54 7.07
N PRO A 202 -6.75 26.30 6.84
CA PRO A 202 -5.41 25.83 7.17
C PRO A 202 -5.22 25.68 8.68
N GLY A 203 -4.37 24.73 9.09
CA GLY A 203 -4.00 24.53 10.49
C GLY A 203 -5.05 23.84 11.37
N ARG A 204 -6.08 23.21 10.77
CA ARG A 204 -7.03 22.39 11.54
C ARG A 204 -6.33 21.14 12.08
N ASP A 205 -6.57 20.86 13.36
CA ASP A 205 -6.14 19.60 13.97
C ASP A 205 -6.95 18.44 13.40
N LEU A 206 -6.27 17.49 12.76
CA LEU A 206 -6.88 16.31 12.17
C LEU A 206 -7.06 15.17 13.19
N ARG A 207 -6.44 15.27 14.37
CA ARG A 207 -6.52 14.22 15.40
C ARG A 207 -7.95 13.97 15.87
N ASP A 208 -8.77 15.03 15.93
CA ASP A 208 -10.20 14.93 16.24
C ASP A 208 -10.93 13.93 15.33
N TYR A 209 -10.48 13.80 14.08
CA TYR A 209 -11.06 12.89 13.09
C TYR A 209 -10.37 11.54 13.08
N LEU A 210 -9.04 11.51 13.19
CA LEU A 210 -8.23 10.29 13.02
C LEU A 210 -8.15 9.43 14.29
N CYS A 211 -8.44 9.98 15.47
CA CYS A 211 -8.40 9.27 16.74
C CYS A 211 -9.79 8.86 17.25
N GLY A 212 -10.78 8.78 16.35
CA GLY A 212 -12.15 8.40 16.70
C GLY A 212 -12.32 6.93 17.08
N GLU A 213 -11.40 6.07 16.65
CA GLU A 213 -11.39 4.65 16.98
C GLU A 213 -10.23 4.30 17.91
N THR A 214 -10.46 3.30 18.77
CA THR A 214 -9.43 2.77 19.65
C THR A 214 -8.71 1.61 18.97
N VAL A 215 -7.40 1.54 19.22
CA VAL A 215 -6.56 0.41 18.83
C VAL A 215 -6.07 -0.28 20.09
N GLU A 216 -6.76 -1.34 20.49
CA GLU A 216 -6.53 -2.04 21.74
C GLU A 216 -6.27 -3.53 21.49
N GLY A 217 -5.74 -4.26 22.47
CA GLY A 217 -5.53 -5.69 22.32
C GLY A 217 -4.31 -6.19 23.08
N GLU A 218 -4.51 -7.28 23.80
CA GLU A 218 -3.52 -7.89 24.69
C GLU A 218 -2.95 -9.22 24.15
N LEU A 219 -3.59 -9.81 23.14
CA LEU A 219 -3.33 -11.16 22.64
C LEU A 219 -2.67 -11.16 21.24
N SER A 220 -2.79 -12.27 20.51
CA SER A 220 -2.24 -12.51 19.17
C SER A 220 -2.84 -11.62 18.05
N TYR A 221 -3.82 -10.79 18.39
CA TYR A 221 -4.46 -9.81 17.50
C TYR A 221 -4.67 -8.46 18.22
N ARG A 222 -4.90 -7.41 17.43
CA ARG A 222 -5.33 -6.08 17.88
C ARG A 222 -6.74 -5.80 17.38
N MET A 223 -7.57 -5.18 18.20
CA MET A 223 -8.82 -4.58 17.76
C MET A 223 -8.53 -3.20 17.21
N HIS A 224 -8.93 -2.93 15.96
CA HIS A 224 -8.99 -1.60 15.37
C HIS A 224 -10.46 -1.30 15.08
N GLY A 225 -11.07 -0.48 15.94
CA GLY A 225 -12.52 -0.38 15.97
C GLY A 225 -13.13 -1.75 16.29
N ASP A 226 -14.03 -2.22 15.43
CA ASP A 226 -14.74 -3.50 15.63
C ASP A 226 -14.06 -4.66 14.88
N TYR A 227 -12.84 -4.48 14.37
CA TYR A 227 -12.15 -5.47 13.54
C TYR A 227 -10.91 -6.02 14.25
N PRO A 228 -10.77 -7.35 14.43
CA PRO A 228 -9.52 -7.95 14.86
C PRO A 228 -8.50 -7.92 13.71
N VAL A 229 -7.24 -7.65 14.04
CA VAL A 229 -6.15 -7.42 13.08
C VAL A 229 -4.90 -8.14 13.53
N ALA A 230 -4.23 -8.78 12.59
CA ALA A 230 -2.94 -9.44 12.78
C ALA A 230 -1.95 -9.01 11.69
N ILE A 231 -0.66 -9.21 11.98
CA ILE A 231 0.42 -8.99 11.01
C ILE A 231 1.20 -10.29 10.86
N VAL A 232 1.47 -10.66 9.62
CA VAL A 232 2.45 -11.69 9.24
C VAL A 232 3.64 -11.01 8.60
N SER A 233 4.83 -11.19 9.16
CA SER A 233 6.06 -10.57 8.66
C SER A 233 6.99 -11.58 8.03
N MET A 234 7.74 -11.16 7.01
CA MET A 234 8.83 -11.94 6.44
C MET A 234 10.12 -11.63 7.20
N PHE A 235 10.78 -12.66 7.71
CA PHE A 235 12.01 -12.55 8.51
C PHE A 235 13.27 -12.97 7.77
N THR A 236 13.10 -13.79 6.72
CA THR A 236 14.19 -14.19 5.82
C THR A 236 13.77 -13.82 4.40
N PRO A 237 14.59 -13.06 3.65
CA PRO A 237 14.27 -12.71 2.28
C PRO A 237 14.30 -13.96 1.40
N PRO A 238 13.67 -13.90 0.21
CA PRO A 238 13.82 -14.94 -0.80
C PRO A 238 15.30 -15.13 -1.19
N ASN A 239 15.67 -16.32 -1.69
CA ASN A 239 17.02 -16.58 -2.18
C ASN A 239 17.41 -15.60 -3.32
N GLU A 240 18.71 -15.35 -3.50
CA GLU A 240 19.25 -14.38 -4.50
C GLU A 240 18.78 -14.63 -5.95
N PHE A 241 18.32 -15.84 -6.28
CA PHE A 241 17.83 -16.24 -7.61
C PHE A 241 16.30 -16.17 -7.77
N VAL A 242 15.60 -15.49 -6.85
CA VAL A 242 14.15 -15.47 -6.90
C VAL A 242 13.69 -14.56 -8.03
N THR A 243 12.93 -15.18 -8.93
CA THR A 243 12.38 -14.56 -10.12
C THR A 243 11.46 -13.41 -9.74
N ALA A 244 11.37 -12.44 -10.64
CA ALA A 244 10.52 -11.26 -10.56
C ALA A 244 9.01 -11.53 -10.35
N ASP A 245 8.60 -12.80 -10.30
CA ASP A 245 7.21 -13.24 -10.14
C ASP A 245 6.83 -13.64 -8.70
N ALA A 246 7.76 -13.55 -7.74
CA ALA A 246 7.58 -14.08 -6.38
C ALA A 246 6.30 -13.59 -5.67
N LEU A 247 5.99 -12.30 -5.79
CA LEU A 247 4.76 -11.74 -5.20
C LEU A 247 3.51 -11.95 -6.04
N ARG A 248 3.63 -12.25 -7.34
CA ARG A 248 2.47 -12.59 -8.17
C ARG A 248 1.82 -13.87 -7.70
N GLY A 249 2.64 -14.86 -7.33
CA GLY A 249 2.17 -16.08 -6.72
C GLY A 249 1.39 -15.84 -5.42
N LEU A 250 1.72 -14.80 -4.66
CA LEU A 250 0.98 -14.44 -3.44
C LEU A 250 -0.30 -13.66 -3.75
N ILE A 251 -0.20 -12.60 -4.56
CA ILE A 251 -1.30 -11.68 -4.90
C ILE A 251 -2.33 -12.34 -5.83
N GLY A 252 -1.93 -13.26 -6.69
CA GLY A 252 -2.78 -13.92 -7.67
C GLY A 252 -3.71 -15.00 -7.09
N ARG A 253 -3.52 -15.41 -5.82
CA ARG A 253 -4.29 -16.50 -5.21
C ARG A 253 -5.74 -16.10 -5.00
N ARG A 254 -6.64 -16.97 -5.47
CA ARG A 254 -8.08 -16.83 -5.24
C ARG A 254 -8.47 -17.13 -3.80
N ASP A 255 -7.68 -17.94 -3.13
CA ASP A 255 -7.81 -18.34 -1.73
C ASP A 255 -7.54 -17.15 -0.77
N PHE A 256 -6.95 -16.06 -1.29
CA PHE A 256 -6.71 -14.78 -0.61
C PHE A 256 -7.79 -13.73 -0.93
N ASN A 257 -9.05 -14.07 -0.69
CA ASN A 257 -10.17 -13.14 -0.90
C ASN A 257 -10.57 -12.34 0.36
N SER A 258 -9.92 -12.57 1.50
CA SER A 258 -10.15 -11.78 2.71
C SER A 258 -9.53 -10.38 2.61
N ARG A 259 -10.00 -9.47 3.46
CA ARG A 259 -9.47 -8.12 3.54
C ARG A 259 -8.03 -8.15 4.07
N HIS A 260 -7.08 -7.71 3.24
CA HIS A 260 -5.66 -7.70 3.63
C HIS A 260 -4.89 -6.59 2.93
N THR A 261 -3.70 -6.28 3.43
CA THR A 261 -2.78 -5.33 2.80
C THR A 261 -1.37 -5.89 2.83
N VAL A 262 -0.80 -6.14 1.66
CA VAL A 262 0.64 -6.46 1.52
C VAL A 262 1.41 -5.15 1.52
N VAL A 263 2.38 -5.02 2.42
CA VAL A 263 3.16 -3.80 2.61
C VAL A 263 4.64 -4.11 2.44
N THR A 264 5.29 -3.33 1.59
CA THR A 264 6.74 -3.37 1.39
C THR A 264 7.31 -1.99 1.63
N GLU A 265 8.22 -1.87 2.60
CA GLU A 265 8.85 -0.61 3.00
C GLU A 265 10.33 -0.62 2.67
N TYR A 266 10.79 0.43 1.98
CA TYR A 266 12.19 0.70 1.71
C TYR A 266 12.62 1.91 2.54
N LEU A 267 13.59 1.70 3.44
CA LEU A 267 14.16 2.75 4.26
C LEU A 267 15.46 3.25 3.61
N PHE A 268 15.66 4.57 3.63
CA PHE A 268 16.84 5.23 3.09
C PHE A 268 17.65 5.88 4.22
N PRO A 269 18.33 5.09 5.07
CA PRO A 269 19.23 5.63 6.09
C PRO A 269 20.48 6.27 5.47
N GLU A 270 21.28 6.91 6.30
CA GLU A 270 22.57 7.45 5.87
C GLU A 270 23.53 6.30 5.54
N GLN A 271 23.90 6.15 4.26
CA GLN A 271 24.71 5.01 3.77
C GLN A 271 25.95 4.72 4.63
N ARG A 272 26.71 5.76 5.02
CA ARG A 272 27.91 5.62 5.87
C ARG A 272 27.62 4.99 7.23
N LYS A 273 26.43 5.21 7.80
CA LYS A 273 26.02 4.60 9.06
C LYS A 273 25.65 3.13 8.87
N GLU A 274 24.98 2.79 7.77
CA GLU A 274 24.64 1.40 7.47
C GLU A 274 25.87 0.56 7.15
N THR A 275 26.83 1.06 6.35
CA THR A 275 28.10 0.34 6.11
C THR A 275 28.82 0.04 7.43
N LYS A 276 28.86 1.02 8.36
CA LYS A 276 29.43 0.81 9.71
C LYS A 276 28.62 -0.17 10.55
N ARG A 277 27.29 -0.21 10.40
CA ARG A 277 26.41 -1.14 11.11
C ARG A 277 26.61 -2.57 10.59
N LEU A 278 26.71 -2.73 9.27
CA LEU A 278 27.02 -4.01 8.61
C LEU A 278 28.39 -4.52 9.07
N ASP A 279 29.41 -3.67 9.10
CA ASP A 279 30.74 -4.00 9.63
C ASP A 279 30.70 -4.49 11.09
N ARG A 280 29.85 -3.86 11.92
CA ARG A 280 29.65 -4.28 13.32
C ARG A 280 28.94 -5.63 13.39
N ARG A 281 27.90 -5.85 12.58
CA ARG A 281 27.15 -7.11 12.52
C ARG A 281 28.03 -8.26 12.04
N ILE A 282 28.83 -8.07 11.00
CA ILE A 282 29.84 -9.05 10.53
C ILE A 282 30.82 -9.40 11.65
N LYS A 283 31.33 -8.40 12.39
CA LYS A 283 32.21 -8.63 13.54
C LYS A 283 31.52 -9.39 14.66
N GLN A 284 30.26 -9.09 14.94
CA GLN A 284 29.47 -9.77 15.98
C GLN A 284 29.21 -11.23 15.60
N VAL A 285 28.71 -11.50 14.40
CA VAL A 285 28.48 -12.86 13.89
C VAL A 285 29.80 -13.64 13.90
N LYS A 286 30.91 -13.04 13.44
CA LYS A 286 32.24 -13.67 13.51
C LYS A 286 32.65 -14.04 14.94
N ARG A 287 32.31 -13.22 15.95
CA ARG A 287 32.59 -13.49 17.38
C ARG A 287 31.67 -14.54 17.99
N THR A 288 30.40 -14.58 17.58
CA THR A 288 29.42 -15.56 18.08
C THR A 288 29.70 -16.95 17.53
N PHE A 289 30.11 -17.06 16.27
CA PHE A 289 30.31 -18.34 15.58
C PHE A 289 31.77 -18.81 15.51
N THR A 290 32.70 -18.16 16.20
CA THR A 290 34.11 -18.62 16.30
C THR A 290 34.31 -19.81 17.24
N LYS A 291 33.27 -20.27 17.95
CA LYS A 291 33.39 -21.32 18.97
C LYS A 291 32.79 -22.68 18.59
N ARG A 292 32.03 -22.80 17.50
CA ARG A 292 31.49 -24.07 16.98
C ARG A 292 31.34 -23.96 15.46
N ASP A 293 31.76 -25.00 14.73
CA ASP A 293 31.51 -25.17 13.30
C ASP A 293 30.00 -25.25 13.03
N ASN A 294 29.33 -24.10 12.93
CA ASN A 294 27.92 -24.02 12.58
C ASN A 294 27.79 -23.62 11.09
N PRO A 295 27.28 -24.51 10.22
CA PRO A 295 27.13 -24.25 8.79
C PRO A 295 26.19 -23.05 8.50
N GLU A 296 25.18 -22.80 9.34
CA GLU A 296 24.26 -21.66 9.17
C GLU A 296 24.97 -20.33 9.42
N GLY A 297 25.83 -20.27 10.44
CA GLY A 297 26.63 -19.07 10.73
C GLY A 297 27.63 -18.75 9.61
N ALA A 298 28.17 -19.77 8.96
CA ALA A 298 29.06 -19.62 7.80
C ALA A 298 28.32 -19.16 6.55
N ALA A 299 27.07 -19.61 6.32
CA ALA A 299 26.22 -19.11 5.25
C ALA A 299 25.84 -17.63 5.48
N ALA A 300 25.39 -17.28 6.69
CA ALA A 300 25.06 -15.91 7.05
C ALA A 300 26.27 -14.96 6.93
N LEU A 301 27.47 -15.41 7.30
CA LEU A 301 28.70 -14.61 7.12
C LEU A 301 29.09 -14.40 5.65
N ARG A 302 28.80 -15.37 4.77
CA ARG A 302 29.07 -15.24 3.33
C ARG A 302 28.12 -14.22 2.70
N SER A 303 26.82 -14.36 2.95
CA SER A 303 25.81 -13.39 2.50
C SER A 303 26.14 -11.97 2.96
N LEU A 304 26.41 -11.76 4.27
CA LEU A 304 26.78 -10.43 4.79
C LEU A 304 28.06 -9.84 4.18
N ARG A 305 29.00 -10.67 3.71
CA ARG A 305 30.23 -10.21 3.05
C ARG A 305 30.00 -9.87 1.58
N SER A 306 29.21 -10.67 0.85
CA SER A 306 28.82 -10.37 -0.54
C SER A 306 28.14 -9.01 -0.62
N VAL A 307 27.13 -8.81 0.24
CA VAL A 307 26.41 -7.54 0.39
C VAL A 307 27.34 -6.37 0.69
N ARG A 308 28.43 -6.58 1.43
CA ARG A 308 29.42 -5.52 1.71
C ARG A 308 30.30 -5.20 0.49
N GLU A 309 30.72 -6.21 -0.25
CA GLU A 309 31.60 -6.09 -1.42
C GLU A 309 30.88 -5.42 -2.60
N GLU A 310 29.62 -5.78 -2.85
CA GLU A 310 28.76 -5.16 -3.87
C GLU A 310 28.55 -3.66 -3.63
N VAL A 311 28.39 -3.28 -2.36
CA VAL A 311 28.16 -1.89 -1.94
C VAL A 311 29.41 -1.04 -2.04
N ALA A 312 30.59 -1.64 -1.79
CA ALA A 312 31.87 -0.98 -2.01
C ALA A 312 32.15 -0.71 -3.50
N GLY A 313 31.50 -1.46 -4.40
CA GLY A 313 31.59 -1.32 -5.86
C GLY A 313 30.78 -0.18 -6.49
N ALA A 314 30.07 0.63 -5.70
CA ALA A 314 29.34 1.84 -6.10
C ALA A 314 28.15 1.67 -7.09
N ARG A 315 27.75 0.45 -7.46
CA ARG A 315 26.62 0.22 -8.38
C ARG A 315 25.26 -0.01 -7.71
N GLU A 316 25.23 -0.40 -6.43
CA GLU A 316 24.00 -0.81 -5.75
C GLU A 316 23.85 -0.15 -4.37
N ALA A 317 22.61 0.14 -3.98
CA ALA A 317 22.28 0.76 -2.70
C ALA A 317 21.86 -0.28 -1.66
N LEU A 318 22.42 -0.21 -0.45
CA LEU A 318 21.90 -0.95 0.71
C LEU A 318 20.56 -0.37 1.13
N LEU A 319 19.54 -1.21 1.15
CA LEU A 319 18.19 -0.84 1.53
C LEU A 319 17.69 -1.76 2.64
N PRO A 320 17.62 -1.27 3.90
CA PRO A 320 16.80 -1.92 4.90
C PRO A 320 15.36 -1.94 4.41
N THR A 321 14.82 -3.14 4.29
CA THR A 321 13.49 -3.42 3.75
C THR A 321 12.64 -4.10 4.81
N ARG A 322 11.35 -3.78 4.87
CA ARG A 322 10.38 -4.54 5.66
C ARG A 322 9.29 -5.05 4.74
N PHE A 323 8.90 -6.29 4.95
CA PHE A 323 7.79 -6.90 4.24
C PHE A 323 6.85 -7.53 5.26
N TYR A 324 5.59 -7.14 5.20
CA TYR A 324 4.57 -7.69 6.08
C TYR A 324 3.18 -7.62 5.43
N VAL A 325 2.31 -8.52 5.83
CA VAL A 325 0.91 -8.60 5.41
C VAL A 325 0.03 -8.29 6.62
N ILE A 326 -0.79 -7.25 6.48
CA ILE A 326 -1.80 -6.89 7.47
C ILE A 326 -3.08 -7.64 7.11
N LEU A 327 -3.60 -8.45 8.02
CA LEU A 327 -4.81 -9.25 7.85
C LEU A 327 -5.90 -8.70 8.76
N TYR A 328 -7.09 -8.49 8.19
CA TYR A 328 -8.25 -7.99 8.91
C TYR A 328 -9.29 -9.10 8.98
N GLY A 329 -9.71 -9.44 10.19
CA GLY A 329 -10.84 -10.34 10.41
C GLY A 329 -12.18 -9.66 10.06
N GLU A 330 -13.26 -10.39 10.27
CA GLU A 330 -14.61 -9.85 10.13
C GLU A 330 -14.98 -8.95 11.30
N ARG A 331 -15.95 -8.05 11.08
CA ARG A 331 -16.43 -7.16 12.13
C ARG A 331 -17.06 -7.98 13.25
N ALA A 332 -16.68 -7.69 14.50
CA ALA A 332 -17.19 -8.36 15.67
C ALA A 332 -17.77 -7.35 16.67
N THR A 333 -19.07 -7.43 16.90
CA THR A 333 -19.79 -6.55 17.85
C THR A 333 -20.09 -7.22 19.18
N ASN A 334 -19.99 -8.55 19.23
CA ASN A 334 -20.18 -9.35 20.44
C ASN A 334 -19.10 -10.44 20.56
N PHE A 335 -19.07 -11.10 21.72
CA PHE A 335 -18.04 -12.09 22.04
C PHE A 335 -18.06 -13.31 21.11
N SER A 336 -19.24 -13.81 20.73
CA SER A 336 -19.36 -14.95 19.82
C SER A 336 -18.83 -14.63 18.43
N GLU A 337 -19.18 -13.46 17.88
CA GLU A 337 -18.66 -12.97 16.61
C GLU A 337 -17.15 -12.76 16.68
N LEU A 338 -16.65 -12.23 17.81
CA LEU A 338 -15.22 -12.03 18.00
C LEU A 338 -14.48 -13.35 17.97
N GLN A 339 -14.99 -14.39 18.64
CA GLN A 339 -14.38 -15.71 18.63
C GLN A 339 -14.33 -16.28 17.21
N THR A 340 -15.45 -16.26 16.48
CA THR A 340 -15.48 -16.73 15.08
C THR A 340 -14.55 -15.93 14.17
N SER A 341 -14.51 -14.60 14.33
CA SER A 341 -13.66 -13.72 13.54
C SER A 341 -12.17 -13.95 13.82
N VAL A 342 -11.79 -14.19 15.07
CA VAL A 342 -10.41 -14.51 15.48
C VAL A 342 -10.00 -15.89 14.97
N ASP A 343 -10.86 -16.91 15.08
CA ASP A 343 -10.58 -18.25 14.55
C ASP A 343 -10.33 -18.20 13.03
N ALA A 344 -11.16 -17.45 12.30
CA ALA A 344 -10.99 -17.22 10.86
C ALA A 344 -9.72 -16.42 10.54
N LEU A 345 -9.38 -15.42 11.36
CA LEU A 345 -8.15 -14.63 11.21
C LEU A 345 -6.89 -15.49 11.44
N ASP A 346 -6.94 -16.41 12.40
CA ASP A 346 -5.85 -17.33 12.70
C ASP A 346 -5.60 -18.29 11.52
N GLU A 347 -6.66 -18.87 10.96
CA GLU A 347 -6.56 -19.69 9.74
C GLU A 347 -5.98 -18.89 8.56
N GLN A 348 -6.40 -17.63 8.39
CA GLN A 348 -5.84 -16.73 7.37
C GLN A 348 -4.36 -16.44 7.59
N CYS A 349 -3.91 -16.26 8.84
CA CYS A 349 -2.51 -16.07 9.16
C CYS A 349 -1.68 -17.30 8.75
N GLU A 350 -2.15 -18.51 9.06
CA GLU A 350 -1.46 -19.76 8.70
C GLU A 350 -1.37 -19.97 7.20
N ARG A 351 -2.47 -19.71 6.47
CA ARG A 351 -2.49 -19.73 5.01
C ARG A 351 -1.51 -18.71 4.44
N THR A 352 -1.41 -17.53 5.06
CA THR A 352 -0.50 -16.47 4.62
C THR A 352 0.96 -16.81 4.85
N VAL A 353 1.28 -17.34 6.02
CA VAL A 353 2.62 -17.85 6.33
C VAL A 353 3.01 -18.95 5.34
N SER A 354 2.11 -19.90 5.09
CA SER A 354 2.34 -20.99 4.14
C SER A 354 2.56 -20.48 2.72
N ALA A 355 1.79 -19.49 2.27
CA ALA A 355 1.94 -18.88 0.96
C ALA A 355 3.26 -18.12 0.81
N ILE A 356 3.70 -17.38 1.84
CA ILE A 356 5.00 -16.70 1.81
C ILE A 356 6.14 -17.72 1.80
N ARG A 357 6.03 -18.81 2.57
CA ARG A 357 7.04 -19.91 2.60
C ARG A 357 7.15 -20.70 1.30
N GLN A 358 6.16 -20.61 0.40
CA GLN A 358 6.27 -21.17 -0.95
C GLN A 358 7.20 -20.35 -1.84
N ILE A 359 7.50 -19.09 -1.48
CA ILE A 359 8.53 -18.30 -2.15
C ILE A 359 9.89 -18.89 -1.78
N PRO A 360 10.72 -19.32 -2.74
CA PRO A 360 11.98 -20.01 -2.44
C PRO A 360 12.91 -19.19 -1.54
N GLY A 361 13.29 -19.77 -0.39
CA GLY A 361 14.19 -19.14 0.59
C GLY A 361 13.51 -18.17 1.56
N ALA A 362 12.27 -17.76 1.29
CA ALA A 362 11.55 -16.87 2.18
C ALA A 362 11.04 -17.61 3.42
N ASN A 363 11.12 -16.94 4.57
CA ASN A 363 10.46 -17.40 5.79
C ASN A 363 9.63 -16.28 6.40
N ALA A 364 8.45 -16.64 6.89
CA ALA A 364 7.52 -15.75 7.53
C ALA A 364 6.90 -16.39 8.77
N GLU A 365 6.44 -15.53 9.67
CA GLU A 365 5.72 -15.92 10.88
C GLU A 365 4.77 -14.78 11.27
N ARG A 366 3.74 -15.11 12.05
CA ARG A 366 2.86 -14.12 12.67
C ARG A 366 3.65 -13.34 13.70
N GLU A 367 3.41 -12.03 13.76
CA GLU A 367 4.04 -11.18 14.76
C GLU A 367 3.57 -11.51 16.18
N GLU A 368 4.51 -11.55 17.12
CA GLU A 368 4.22 -11.69 18.54
C GLU A 368 3.45 -10.45 19.04
N PRO A 369 2.64 -10.57 20.13
CA PRO A 369 1.82 -9.48 20.62
C PRO A 369 2.58 -8.17 20.83
N GLU A 370 3.77 -8.21 21.44
CA GLU A 370 4.60 -7.02 21.69
C GLU A 370 5.07 -6.34 20.41
N ALA A 371 5.51 -7.13 19.42
CA ALA A 371 5.95 -6.63 18.12
C ALA A 371 4.76 -6.07 17.34
N LEU A 372 3.63 -6.76 17.34
CA LEU A 372 2.37 -6.29 16.76
C LEU A 372 1.96 -4.94 17.36
N ARG A 373 2.15 -4.73 18.68
CA ARG A 373 1.87 -3.44 19.33
C ARG A 373 2.69 -2.29 18.77
N ALA A 374 3.96 -2.53 18.47
CA ALA A 374 4.90 -1.54 17.97
C ALA A 374 4.75 -1.30 16.46
N LEU A 375 4.43 -2.34 15.70
CA LEU A 375 4.39 -2.31 14.24
C LEU A 375 3.06 -1.78 13.69
N TYR A 376 1.94 -2.19 14.27
CA TYR A 376 0.63 -1.94 13.67
C TYR A 376 0.30 -0.46 13.49
N SER A 377 0.62 0.38 14.47
CA SER A 377 0.40 1.83 14.37
C SER A 377 1.17 2.45 13.21
N THR A 378 2.42 2.02 12.99
CA THR A 378 3.24 2.50 11.86
C THR A 378 2.83 1.91 10.51
N ALA A 379 2.07 0.82 10.54
CA ALA A 379 1.51 0.17 9.37
C ALA A 379 0.20 0.84 8.90
N ILE A 380 -0.42 1.72 9.70
CA ILE A 380 -1.58 2.52 9.30
C ILE A 380 -1.18 3.54 8.23
N VAL A 381 -2.09 3.79 7.29
CA VAL A 381 -1.88 4.73 6.19
C VAL A 381 -1.58 6.13 6.74
N GLY A 382 -0.45 6.72 6.35
CA GLY A 382 -0.02 8.05 6.80
C GLY A 382 0.92 8.05 8.01
N GLU A 383 1.00 6.96 8.78
CA GLU A 383 1.79 6.85 10.02
C GLU A 383 3.20 6.26 9.80
N LEU A 384 3.74 6.42 8.58
CA LEU A 384 5.03 5.85 8.19
C LEU A 384 6.15 6.28 9.12
N SER A 385 6.94 5.33 9.62
CA SER A 385 8.05 5.60 10.55
C SER A 385 9.39 5.08 10.01
N PRO A 386 10.39 5.98 9.81
CA PRO A 386 11.73 5.56 9.39
C PRO A 386 12.57 4.99 10.55
N LYS A 387 12.01 4.87 11.76
CA LYS A 387 12.72 4.32 12.92
C LYS A 387 12.92 2.83 12.70
N LEU A 388 14.16 2.37 12.82
CA LEU A 388 14.50 0.96 12.72
C LEU A 388 13.90 0.17 13.89
N THR A 389 13.31 -0.98 13.60
CA THR A 389 12.67 -1.89 14.55
C THR A 389 13.52 -3.12 14.81
N GLY A 390 14.61 -3.33 14.05
CA GLY A 390 15.46 -4.51 14.14
C GLY A 390 14.92 -5.70 13.34
N ARG A 391 13.75 -5.56 12.72
CA ARG A 391 13.12 -6.56 11.84
C ARG A 391 13.43 -6.32 10.36
N GLU A 392 14.32 -5.37 10.03
CA GLU A 392 14.66 -5.06 8.64
C GLU A 392 15.56 -6.11 7.99
N LEU A 393 15.20 -6.50 6.76
CA LEU A 393 16.04 -7.25 5.84
C LEU A 393 16.98 -6.25 5.17
N THR A 394 18.30 -6.36 5.42
CA THR A 394 19.28 -5.42 4.87
C THR A 394 20.01 -6.08 3.72
N GLU A 395 19.64 -5.70 2.50
CA GLU A 395 20.12 -6.31 1.26
C GLU A 395 20.32 -5.22 0.19
N VAL A 396 20.89 -5.62 -0.96
CA VAL A 396 21.02 -4.74 -2.14
C VAL A 396 19.68 -4.52 -2.82
N SER A 397 19.52 -3.36 -3.45
CA SER A 397 18.26 -2.95 -4.11
C SER A 397 17.74 -3.98 -5.10
N ASN A 398 18.60 -4.63 -5.87
CA ASN A 398 18.22 -5.64 -6.86
C ASN A 398 17.62 -6.91 -6.25
N SER A 399 18.02 -7.28 -5.03
CA SER A 399 17.48 -8.44 -4.33
C SER A 399 16.09 -8.14 -3.73
N VAL A 400 15.95 -6.97 -3.08
CA VAL A 400 14.72 -6.62 -2.36
C VAL A 400 13.61 -6.11 -3.27
N VAL A 401 13.92 -5.79 -4.52
CA VAL A 401 12.94 -5.28 -5.47
C VAL A 401 11.86 -6.31 -5.79
N ALA A 402 12.20 -7.60 -5.78
CA ALA A 402 11.27 -8.71 -6.00
C ALA A 402 10.15 -8.77 -4.95
N LEU A 403 10.31 -8.05 -3.83
CA LEU A 403 9.29 -7.87 -2.80
C LEU A 403 8.40 -6.64 -3.05
N THR A 404 8.53 -5.93 -4.17
CA THR A 404 7.61 -4.84 -4.53
C THR A 404 6.40 -5.39 -5.28
N PRO A 405 5.16 -5.18 -4.81
CA PRO A 405 3.98 -5.47 -5.62
C PRO A 405 3.98 -4.53 -6.83
N THR A 406 3.96 -5.10 -8.04
CA THR A 406 3.94 -4.34 -9.31
C THR A 406 2.63 -4.52 -10.08
N GLU A 407 1.77 -5.38 -9.57
CA GLU A 407 0.52 -5.79 -10.17
C GLU A 407 -0.50 -4.70 -9.90
N ASP A 408 -0.95 -4.06 -10.97
CA ASP A 408 -2.20 -3.34 -10.96
C ASP A 408 -3.20 -4.14 -11.79
N ALA A 409 -4.46 -4.08 -11.43
CA ALA A 409 -5.47 -4.80 -12.17
C ALA A 409 -6.45 -3.82 -12.76
N TRP A 410 -6.67 -3.99 -14.06
CA TRP A 410 -7.50 -3.12 -14.88
C TRP A 410 -8.86 -2.90 -14.21
N PRO A 411 -9.31 -1.64 -14.05
CA PRO A 411 -10.56 -1.32 -13.35
C PRO A 411 -11.82 -1.72 -14.15
N GLY A 412 -11.65 -2.22 -15.38
CA GLY A 412 -12.74 -2.47 -16.31
C GLY A 412 -13.17 -1.22 -17.06
N ALA A 413 -14.09 -1.40 -18.01
CA ALA A 413 -14.70 -0.30 -18.74
C ALA A 413 -15.57 0.58 -17.82
N ALA A 414 -15.68 1.86 -18.15
CA ALA A 414 -16.52 2.80 -17.41
C ALA A 414 -18.02 2.52 -17.61
N ARG A 415 -18.40 2.12 -18.83
CA ARG A 415 -19.77 1.74 -19.21
C ARG A 415 -19.80 0.31 -19.77
N PRO A 416 -19.56 -0.70 -18.92
CA PRO A 416 -19.46 -2.08 -19.38
C PRO A 416 -20.82 -2.62 -19.83
N HIS A 417 -20.84 -3.50 -20.83
CA HIS A 417 -22.04 -4.28 -21.18
C HIS A 417 -21.93 -5.73 -20.69
N THR A 418 -20.71 -6.25 -20.50
CA THR A 418 -20.47 -7.64 -20.09
C THR A 418 -19.63 -7.69 -18.82
N LEU A 419 -19.91 -8.64 -17.93
CA LEU A 419 -19.12 -8.92 -16.73
C LEU A 419 -18.39 -10.25 -16.85
N LEU A 420 -17.11 -10.26 -16.49
CA LEU A 420 -16.31 -11.47 -16.35
C LEU A 420 -15.69 -11.54 -14.96
N SER A 421 -15.73 -12.73 -14.35
CA SER A 421 -14.91 -13.02 -13.18
C SER A 421 -13.52 -13.50 -13.63
N THR A 422 -12.48 -12.88 -13.10
CA THR A 422 -11.10 -13.32 -13.31
C THR A 422 -10.77 -14.53 -12.43
N VAL A 423 -9.71 -15.27 -12.78
CA VAL A 423 -9.16 -16.36 -11.95
C VAL A 423 -8.82 -15.92 -10.53
N THR A 424 -8.50 -14.65 -10.38
CA THR A 424 -8.15 -14.08 -9.10
C THR A 424 -9.34 -13.69 -8.23
N GLY A 425 -10.57 -13.85 -8.71
CA GLY A 425 -11.77 -13.49 -7.96
C GLY A 425 -12.19 -12.02 -8.09
N ARG A 426 -11.60 -11.25 -9.02
CA ARG A 426 -12.11 -9.92 -9.38
C ARG A 426 -13.26 -10.03 -10.36
N LEU A 427 -14.28 -9.18 -10.21
CA LEU A 427 -15.31 -8.97 -11.22
C LEU A 427 -14.94 -7.75 -12.08
N VAL A 428 -14.84 -7.94 -13.39
CA VAL A 428 -14.41 -6.90 -14.33
C VAL A 428 -15.49 -6.71 -15.39
N GLY A 429 -15.86 -5.44 -15.61
CA GLY A 429 -16.75 -5.04 -16.69
C GLY A 429 -15.97 -4.77 -17.98
N ILE A 430 -16.51 -5.23 -19.10
CA ILE A 430 -15.95 -5.04 -20.45
C ILE A 430 -16.96 -4.27 -21.30
N ASP A 431 -16.43 -3.32 -22.06
CA ASP A 431 -17.11 -2.68 -23.19
C ASP A 431 -16.26 -2.91 -24.43
N LEU A 432 -16.79 -3.68 -25.37
CA LEU A 432 -16.15 -3.99 -26.64
C LEU A 432 -16.19 -2.82 -27.61
N PHE A 433 -17.03 -1.82 -27.38
CA PHE A 433 -17.24 -0.71 -28.31
C PHE A 433 -16.66 0.61 -27.80
N ASP A 434 -15.92 0.60 -26.69
CA ASP A 434 -15.20 1.78 -26.19
C ASP A 434 -14.03 2.13 -27.11
N ARG A 435 -14.25 3.07 -28.02
CA ARG A 435 -13.24 3.52 -28.99
C ARG A 435 -11.98 4.12 -28.37
N ASN A 436 -12.05 4.57 -27.11
CA ASN A 436 -10.87 5.10 -26.42
C ASN A 436 -9.95 3.98 -25.92
N GLN A 437 -10.49 2.78 -25.72
CA GLN A 437 -9.77 1.61 -25.22
C GLN A 437 -9.52 0.56 -26.31
N ILE A 438 -10.46 0.41 -27.24
CA ILE A 438 -10.48 -0.61 -28.28
C ILE A 438 -10.77 0.08 -29.62
N PRO A 439 -9.74 0.41 -30.42
CA PRO A 439 -9.91 1.11 -31.69
C PRO A 439 -10.61 0.25 -32.76
N SER A 440 -10.49 -1.08 -32.67
CA SER A 440 -11.17 -2.04 -33.55
C SER A 440 -11.43 -3.33 -32.77
N PRO A 441 -12.68 -3.64 -32.37
CA PRO A 441 -12.95 -4.80 -31.55
C PRO A 441 -12.84 -6.10 -32.34
N LEU A 442 -11.79 -6.86 -32.05
CA LEU A 442 -11.66 -8.26 -32.40
C LEU A 442 -11.49 -9.06 -31.11
N ILE A 443 -12.29 -10.12 -30.95
CA ILE A 443 -12.27 -10.97 -29.74
C ILE A 443 -11.99 -12.40 -30.18
N GLN A 444 -10.99 -13.00 -29.55
CA GLN A 444 -10.68 -14.42 -29.70
C GLN A 444 -10.91 -15.12 -28.37
N VAL A 445 -11.86 -16.06 -28.33
CA VAL A 445 -12.14 -16.85 -27.13
C VAL A 445 -11.37 -18.16 -27.20
N ILE A 446 -10.36 -18.30 -26.35
CA ILE A 446 -9.52 -19.50 -26.25
C ILE A 446 -9.80 -20.18 -24.91
N ALA A 447 -10.12 -21.47 -24.94
CA ALA A 447 -10.20 -22.31 -23.75
C ALA A 447 -9.91 -23.75 -24.11
N ALA A 448 -9.65 -24.60 -23.10
CA ALA A 448 -9.57 -26.05 -23.27
C ALA A 448 -10.89 -26.64 -23.83
N PRO A 449 -10.89 -27.87 -24.38
CA PRO A 449 -12.12 -28.59 -24.69
C PRO A 449 -13.06 -28.62 -23.47
N ARG A 450 -14.36 -28.38 -23.68
CA ARG A 450 -15.38 -28.23 -22.61
C ARG A 450 -15.15 -27.09 -21.62
N GLY A 451 -14.22 -26.17 -21.89
CA GLY A 451 -13.96 -24.98 -21.07
C GLY A 451 -14.99 -23.84 -21.23
N GLY A 452 -16.14 -24.09 -21.85
CA GLY A 452 -17.23 -23.10 -21.94
C GLY A 452 -17.10 -22.03 -23.04
N LYS A 453 -16.26 -22.22 -24.07
CA LYS A 453 -16.06 -21.23 -25.15
C LYS A 453 -17.36 -20.73 -25.80
N SER A 454 -18.21 -21.66 -26.23
CA SER A 454 -19.48 -21.35 -26.88
C SER A 454 -20.46 -20.65 -25.94
N ILE A 455 -20.44 -21.01 -24.64
CA ILE A 455 -21.27 -20.36 -23.62
C ILE A 455 -20.82 -18.91 -23.43
N LEU A 456 -19.50 -18.68 -23.35
CA LEU A 456 -18.96 -17.33 -23.22
C LEU A 456 -19.29 -16.46 -24.44
N MET A 457 -19.18 -17.01 -25.66
CA MET A 457 -19.57 -16.29 -26.88
C MET A 457 -21.06 -15.95 -26.91
N ALA A 458 -21.92 -16.90 -26.52
CA ALA A 458 -23.35 -16.66 -26.40
C ALA A 458 -23.68 -15.61 -25.32
N GLN A 459 -22.93 -15.61 -24.20
CA GLN A 459 -23.05 -14.61 -23.15
C GLN A 459 -22.70 -13.22 -23.69
N PHE A 460 -21.59 -13.06 -24.42
CA PHE A 460 -21.25 -11.78 -25.05
C PHE A 460 -22.35 -11.30 -25.99
N ALA A 461 -22.86 -12.17 -26.87
CA ALA A 461 -23.95 -11.81 -27.78
C ALA A 461 -25.20 -11.35 -27.01
N CYS A 462 -25.59 -12.10 -25.97
CA CYS A 462 -26.74 -11.78 -25.12
C CYS A 462 -26.55 -10.44 -24.40
N ASP A 463 -25.39 -10.24 -23.78
CA ASP A 463 -25.07 -9.02 -23.03
C ASP A 463 -25.07 -7.77 -23.90
N ILE A 464 -24.54 -7.88 -25.14
CA ILE A 464 -24.55 -6.81 -26.13
C ILE A 464 -25.99 -6.45 -26.51
N LEU A 465 -26.81 -7.45 -26.86
CA LEU A 465 -28.22 -7.27 -27.23
C LEU A 465 -29.07 -6.72 -26.08
N ALA A 466 -28.70 -7.04 -24.83
CA ALA A 466 -29.37 -6.58 -23.63
C ALA A 466 -28.99 -5.15 -23.23
N SER A 467 -27.80 -4.68 -23.61
CA SER A 467 -27.25 -3.42 -23.11
C SER A 467 -27.18 -2.31 -24.15
N LEU A 468 -27.01 -2.65 -25.43
CA LEU A 468 -26.87 -1.69 -26.52
C LEU A 468 -28.16 -1.52 -27.29
N ARG A 469 -28.46 -0.27 -27.62
CA ARG A 469 -29.62 0.10 -28.42
C ARG A 469 -29.44 -0.33 -29.87
N ASP A 470 -30.51 -0.90 -30.44
CA ASP A 470 -30.62 -1.29 -31.85
C ASP A 470 -29.47 -2.22 -32.32
N ALA A 471 -28.88 -2.97 -31.37
CA ALA A 471 -27.80 -3.88 -31.65
C ALA A 471 -28.30 -5.15 -32.33
N SER A 472 -27.52 -5.65 -33.29
CA SER A 472 -27.75 -6.92 -33.99
C SER A 472 -26.49 -7.77 -33.95
N VAL A 473 -26.64 -9.05 -33.66
CA VAL A 473 -25.52 -10.01 -33.64
C VAL A 473 -25.73 -11.05 -34.73
N ASN A 474 -24.75 -11.18 -35.62
CA ASN A 474 -24.69 -12.23 -36.63
C ASN A 474 -23.64 -13.26 -36.21
N ALA A 475 -24.08 -14.49 -35.94
CA ALA A 475 -23.17 -15.60 -35.71
C ALA A 475 -22.87 -16.27 -37.06
N ILE A 476 -21.59 -16.33 -37.41
CA ILE A 476 -21.10 -17.03 -38.60
C ILE A 476 -20.31 -18.23 -38.11
N ASP A 477 -20.78 -19.43 -38.44
CA ASP A 477 -20.03 -20.67 -38.24
C ASP A 477 -19.04 -20.81 -39.42
N ILE A 478 -17.74 -20.93 -39.13
CA ILE A 478 -16.66 -21.00 -40.14
C ILE A 478 -16.04 -22.38 -40.14
#